data_AF-K1SMJ4-F1
#
_entry.id   AF-K1SMJ4-F1
#
_cell.length_a   1.000
_cell.length_b   1.000
_cell.length_c   1.000
_cell.angle_alpha   90.00
_cell.angle_beta   90.00
_cell.angle_gamma   90.00
#
_symmetry.space_group_name_H-M   'P 1'
#
loop_
_entity.id
_entity.type
_entity.pdbx_description
1 polymer ?
#
loop_
_entity_poly.entity_id
_entity_poly.type
_entity_poly.pdbx_seq_one_letter_code
_entity_poly.pdbx_strand_id
1 'polypeptide(L)'
;MSKLVICEKPSVAKSIASALGVTSRADGYFEGGGWLISWCIGHLVGLADAAAYDDRYKKWRYEDLPILPDPFRYVVSEEKAAQFHILRSLMERPDVTELVNACDAG
;
A
#
# COMPACT_ATOMS: atom_id res chain seq x y z
N MET A 1 -16.12 -15.35 5.13
CA MET A 1 -14.76 -15.72 4.70
C MET A 1 -14.52 -15.01 3.39
N SER A 2 -13.57 -14.07 3.38
CA SER A 2 -13.28 -13.18 2.27
C SER A 2 -11.81 -13.27 1.93
N LYS A 3 -11.48 -13.18 0.63
CA LYS A 3 -10.11 -13.15 0.13
C LYS A 3 -9.79 -11.75 -0.38
N LEU A 4 -8.72 -11.15 0.11
CA LEU A 4 -8.27 -9.82 -0.30
C LEU A 4 -7.18 -9.94 -1.36
N VAL A 5 -7.47 -9.49 -2.59
CA VAL A 5 -6.52 -9.36 -3.69
C VAL A 5 -6.02 -7.93 -3.75
N ILE A 6 -4.69 -7.75 -3.75
CA ILE A 6 -4.04 -6.44 -3.77
C ILE A 6 -3.23 -6.32 -5.06
N CYS A 7 -3.65 -5.41 -5.93
CA CYS A 7 -3.00 -5.15 -7.22
C CYS A 7 -2.08 -3.92 -7.14
N GLU A 8 -1.22 -3.70 -8.14
CA GLU A 8 -0.37 -2.49 -8.15
C GLU A 8 -1.12 -1.20 -8.54
N LYS A 9 -2.19 -1.33 -9.35
CA LYS A 9 -2.90 -0.20 -9.96
C LYS A 9 -4.39 -0.50 -10.19
N PRO A 10 -5.26 0.54 -10.25
CA PRO A 10 -6.71 0.35 -10.36
C PRO A 10 -7.16 -0.43 -11.61
N SER A 11 -6.43 -0.30 -12.72
CA SER A 11 -6.77 -0.98 -13.98
C SER A 11 -6.66 -2.49 -13.87
N VAL A 12 -5.64 -3.00 -13.17
CA VAL A 12 -5.45 -4.44 -12.93
C VAL A 12 -6.56 -4.98 -12.02
N ALA A 13 -6.88 -4.26 -10.94
CA ALA A 13 -7.97 -4.62 -10.05
C ALA A 13 -9.32 -4.71 -10.78
N LYS A 14 -9.60 -3.77 -11.69
CA LYS A 14 -10.81 -3.80 -12.52
C LYS A 14 -10.87 -5.04 -13.42
N SER A 15 -9.75 -5.42 -14.04
CA SER A 15 -9.67 -6.63 -14.87
C SER A 15 -9.93 -7.90 -14.06
N ILE A 16 -9.34 -8.01 -12.86
CA ILE A 16 -9.56 -9.14 -11.96
C ILE A 16 -11.01 -9.19 -11.47
N ALA A 17 -11.58 -8.05 -11.06
CA ALA A 17 -12.98 -7.95 -10.65
C ALA A 17 -13.94 -8.41 -11.76
N SER A 18 -13.69 -7.97 -13.00
CA SER A 18 -14.46 -8.41 -14.16
C SER A 18 -14.37 -9.91 -14.40
N ALA A 19 -13.18 -10.51 -14.28
CA ALA A 19 -12.98 -11.94 -14.49
C ALA A 19 -13.66 -12.78 -13.40
N LEU A 20 -13.75 -12.26 -12.17
CA LEU A 20 -14.39 -12.91 -11.02
C LEU A 20 -15.89 -12.58 -10.90
N GLY A 21 -16.45 -11.77 -11.81
CA GLY A 21 -17.86 -11.36 -11.78
C GLY A 21 -18.22 -10.42 -10.62
N VAL A 22 -17.23 -9.75 -10.03
CA VAL A 22 -17.43 -8.80 -8.92
C VAL A 22 -17.75 -7.42 -9.48
N THR A 23 -18.98 -6.96 -9.27
CA THR A 23 -19.49 -5.71 -9.85
C THR A 23 -19.72 -4.60 -8.85
N SER A 24 -19.83 -4.91 -7.55
CA SER A 24 -20.02 -3.88 -6.52
C SER A 24 -18.69 -3.17 -6.27
N ARG A 25 -18.73 -1.83 -6.36
CA ARG A 25 -17.58 -0.95 -6.17
C ARG A 25 -17.78 -0.13 -4.90
N ALA A 26 -16.73 -0.08 -4.10
CA ALA A 26 -16.61 0.79 -2.94
C ALA A 26 -15.46 1.78 -3.17
N ASP A 27 -15.18 2.62 -2.16
CA ASP A 27 -14.05 3.55 -2.23
C ASP A 27 -12.72 2.77 -2.11
N GLY A 28 -11.91 2.82 -3.17
CA GLY A 28 -10.60 2.15 -3.22
C GLY A 28 -10.60 0.62 -3.38
N TYR A 29 -11.75 -0.05 -3.59
CA TYR A 29 -11.81 -1.50 -3.83
C TYR A 29 -13.14 -1.96 -4.47
N PHE A 30 -13.20 -3.23 -4.89
CA PHE A 30 -14.41 -3.95 -5.29
C PHE A 30 -14.73 -5.05 -4.27
N GLU A 31 -16.02 -5.35 -4.07
CA GLU A 31 -16.48 -6.35 -3.10
C GLU A 31 -17.61 -7.21 -3.65
N GLY A 32 -17.56 -8.52 -3.41
CA GLY A 32 -18.66 -9.41 -3.78
C GLY A 32 -18.23 -10.86 -3.93
N GLY A 33 -19.16 -11.79 -3.69
CA GLY A 33 -18.90 -13.23 -3.87
C GLY A 33 -17.74 -13.78 -3.02
N GLY A 34 -17.44 -13.16 -1.87
CA GLY A 34 -16.30 -13.52 -1.02
C GLY A 34 -14.96 -12.94 -1.46
N TRP A 35 -14.95 -12.02 -2.42
CA TRP A 35 -13.75 -11.32 -2.89
C TRP A 35 -13.74 -9.86 -2.45
N LEU A 36 -12.57 -9.41 -2.01
CA LEU A 36 -12.22 -8.01 -1.88
C LEU A 36 -11.06 -7.75 -2.84
N ILE A 37 -11.21 -6.82 -3.78
CA ILE A 37 -10.20 -6.57 -4.81
C ILE A 37 -9.83 -5.10 -4.75
N SER A 38 -8.65 -4.82 -4.22
CA SER A 38 -8.12 -3.47 -4.05
C SER A 38 -6.79 -3.33 -4.80
N TRP A 39 -6.21 -2.13 -4.73
CA TRP A 39 -5.01 -1.77 -5.46
C TRP A 39 -4.15 -0.78 -4.68
N CYS A 40 -2.88 -0.76 -5.01
CA CYS A 40 -1.95 0.31 -4.69
C CYS A 40 -2.04 1.43 -5.75
N ILE A 41 -1.26 2.49 -5.54
CA ILE A 41 -1.04 3.56 -6.52
C ILE A 41 0.48 3.70 -6.66
N GLY A 42 1.11 2.68 -7.23
CA GLY A 42 2.56 2.46 -7.09
C GLY A 42 2.95 2.27 -5.62
N HIS A 43 4.13 2.74 -5.22
CA HIS A 43 4.55 2.68 -3.82
C HIS A 43 3.68 3.59 -2.92
N LEU A 44 3.04 2.99 -1.92
CA LEU A 44 2.25 3.69 -0.90
C LEU A 44 3.12 4.21 0.26
N VAL A 45 4.27 3.56 0.46
CA VAL A 45 5.27 3.92 1.48
C VAL A 45 6.60 4.19 0.81
N GLY A 46 7.33 5.17 1.34
CA GLY A 46 8.70 5.50 0.95
C GLY A 46 9.65 5.44 2.14
N LEU A 47 10.95 5.57 1.89
CA LEU A 47 11.92 5.75 2.96
C LEU A 47 11.70 7.10 3.64
N ALA A 48 11.85 7.14 4.96
CA ALA A 48 11.86 8.40 5.68
C ALA A 48 13.09 9.23 5.27
N ASP A 49 12.92 10.55 5.19
CA ASP A 49 14.03 11.46 4.94
C ASP A 49 15.07 11.42 6.06
N ALA A 50 16.31 11.82 5.76
CA ALA A 50 17.39 11.89 6.74
C ALA A 50 16.99 12.68 8.00
N ALA A 51 16.27 13.80 7.82
CA ALA A 51 15.76 14.63 8.89
C ALA A 51 14.80 13.91 9.88
N ALA A 52 14.19 12.80 9.47
CA ALA A 52 13.32 12.00 10.33
C ALA A 52 14.09 11.10 11.31
N TYR A 53 15.41 10.94 11.11
CA TYR A 53 16.27 10.15 11.99
C TYR A 53 16.98 11.01 13.05
N ASP A 54 17.41 12.21 12.68
CA ASP A 54 18.08 13.16 13.56
C ASP A 54 17.89 14.59 13.04
N ASP A 55 17.58 15.54 13.93
CA ASP A 55 17.42 16.95 13.58
C ASP A 55 18.68 17.55 12.95
N ARG A 56 19.87 17.03 13.26
CA ARG A 56 21.12 17.49 12.66
C ARG A 56 21.14 17.30 11.14
N TYR A 57 20.46 16.26 10.64
CA TYR A 57 20.39 15.94 9.22
C TYR A 57 19.43 16.85 8.43
N LYS A 58 18.70 17.76 9.08
CA LYS A 58 17.94 18.82 8.40
C LYS A 58 18.83 19.75 7.59
N LYS A 59 20.11 19.89 7.97
CA LYS A 59 21.12 20.66 7.24
C LYS A 59 22.21 19.73 6.74
N TRP A 60 22.49 19.77 5.44
CA TRP A 60 23.51 18.93 4.82
C TRP A 60 24.92 19.35 5.20
N ARG A 61 25.73 18.39 5.65
CA ARG A 61 27.14 18.56 6.01
C ARG A 61 27.94 17.34 5.58
N TYR A 62 29.17 17.54 5.13
CA TYR A 62 30.04 16.43 4.73
C TYR A 62 30.41 15.52 5.91
N GLU A 63 30.53 16.08 7.12
CA GLU A 63 30.89 15.35 8.36
C GLU A 63 29.82 14.34 8.80
N ASP A 64 28.58 14.49 8.34
CA ASP A 64 27.47 13.61 8.65
C ASP A 64 27.31 12.46 7.63
N LEU A 65 28.10 12.46 6.54
CA LEU A 65 28.02 11.46 5.48
C LEU A 65 29.01 10.30 5.70
N PRO A 66 28.62 9.06 5.35
CA PRO A 66 27.31 8.66 4.86
C PRO A 66 26.28 8.55 5.98
N ILE A 67 25.03 8.94 5.70
CA ILE A 67 23.91 8.69 6.61
C ILE A 67 23.41 7.27 6.32
N LEU A 68 23.63 6.35 7.26
CA LEU A 68 23.21 4.95 7.17
C LEU A 68 22.25 4.64 8.32
N PRO A 69 20.93 4.82 8.12
CA PRO A 69 19.96 4.56 9.18
C PRO A 69 19.89 3.08 9.53
N ASP A 70 19.84 2.80 10.84
CA ASP A 70 19.56 1.46 11.37
C ASP A 70 18.58 1.57 12.56
N PRO A 71 17.31 1.13 12.41
CA PRO A 71 16.69 0.58 11.20
C PRO A 71 16.27 1.68 10.21
N PHE A 72 16.06 1.29 8.95
CA PHE A 72 15.32 2.12 7.99
C PHE A 72 13.88 2.34 8.48
N ARG A 73 13.43 3.60 8.44
CA ARG A 73 12.05 4.00 8.73
C ARG A 73 11.30 4.23 7.43
N TYR A 74 10.03 3.89 7.42
CA TYR A 74 9.14 4.10 6.29
C TYR A 74 8.07 5.14 6.64
N VAL A 75 7.71 5.95 5.66
CA VAL A 75 6.64 6.95 5.76
C VAL A 75 5.60 6.67 4.70
N VAL A 76 4.32 6.85 5.06
CA VAL A 76 3.23 6.78 4.09
C VAL A 76 3.25 8.07 3.27
N SER A 77 3.15 7.95 1.95
CA SER A 77 3.02 9.12 1.08
C SER A 77 1.71 9.83 1.38
N GLU A 78 1.76 11.14 1.68
CA GLU A 78 0.57 11.93 2.06
C GLU A 78 -0.54 11.85 1.01
N GLU A 79 -0.18 11.98 -0.27
CA GLU A 79 -1.11 11.89 -1.41
C GLU A 79 -1.81 10.52 -1.50
N LYS A 80 -1.19 9.46 -0.95
CA LYS A 80 -1.65 8.08 -1.06
C LYS A 80 -2.15 7.52 0.28
N ALA A 81 -2.18 8.36 1.32
CA ALA A 81 -2.54 7.95 2.68
C ALA A 81 -3.96 7.37 2.73
N ALA A 82 -4.91 7.96 1.99
CA ALA A 82 -6.27 7.46 1.90
C ALA A 82 -6.32 6.00 1.41
N GLN A 83 -5.65 5.70 0.30
CA GLN A 83 -5.61 4.34 -0.25
C GLN A 83 -4.87 3.36 0.69
N PHE A 84 -3.80 3.82 1.34
CA PHE A 84 -3.10 3.02 2.36
C PHE A 84 -4.03 2.64 3.53
N HIS A 85 -4.82 3.60 4.04
CA HIS A 85 -5.75 3.34 5.13
C HIS A 85 -6.92 2.44 4.72
N ILE A 86 -7.39 2.54 3.48
CA ILE A 86 -8.39 1.60 2.93
C ILE A 86 -7.82 0.18 2.94
N LEU A 87 -6.62 -0.02 2.35
CA LEU A 87 -5.97 -1.34 2.34
C LEU A 87 -5.76 -1.89 3.74
N ARG A 88 -5.23 -1.07 4.67
CA ARG A 88 -5.05 -1.45 6.06
C ARG A 88 -6.38 -1.91 6.69
N SER A 89 -7.45 -1.14 6.50
CA SER A 89 -8.76 -1.47 7.06
C SER A 89 -9.30 -2.78 6.48
N LEU A 90 -9.08 -3.03 5.17
CA LEU A 90 -9.47 -4.29 4.53
C LEU A 90 -8.64 -5.47 5.06
N MET A 91 -7.35 -5.29 5.32
CA MET A 91 -6.48 -6.33 5.89
C MET A 91 -6.86 -6.67 7.34
N GLU A 92 -7.31 -5.68 8.12
CA GLU A 92 -7.70 -5.83 9.52
C GLU A 92 -9.14 -6.36 9.69
N ARG A 93 -9.92 -6.50 8.60
CA ARG A 93 -11.28 -7.04 8.65
C ARG A 93 -11.28 -8.48 9.18
N PRO A 94 -12.15 -8.82 10.16
CA PRO A 94 -12.17 -10.14 10.77
C PRO A 94 -12.65 -11.25 9.83
N ASP A 95 -13.37 -10.92 8.76
CA ASP A 95 -13.84 -11.87 7.77
C ASP A 95 -12.80 -12.19 6.69
N VAL A 96 -11.68 -11.45 6.63
CA VAL A 96 -10.59 -11.67 5.69
C VAL A 96 -9.65 -12.73 6.22
N THR A 97 -9.50 -13.82 5.47
CA THR A 97 -8.71 -14.98 5.90
C THR A 97 -7.49 -15.23 5.02
N GLU A 98 -7.45 -14.60 3.84
CA GLU A 98 -6.37 -14.77 2.88
C GLU A 98 -6.04 -13.43 2.22
N LEU A 99 -4.75 -13.16 2.04
CA LEU A 99 -4.24 -12.06 1.24
C LEU A 99 -3.52 -12.61 0.02
N VAL A 100 -3.83 -12.05 -1.15
CA VAL A 100 -3.23 -12.41 -2.44
C VAL A 100 -2.51 -11.18 -2.98
N ASN A 101 -1.19 -11.28 -3.14
CA ASN A 101 -0.40 -10.28 -3.83
C ASN A 101 -0.52 -10.48 -5.35
N ALA A 102 -1.12 -9.51 -6.04
CA ALA A 102 -1.30 -9.46 -7.48
C ALA A 102 -0.63 -8.21 -8.08
N CYS A 103 0.46 -7.73 -7.48
CA CYS A 103 1.34 -6.72 -8.06
C CYS A 103 2.15 -7.30 -9.23
N ASP A 104 2.73 -6.41 -10.05
CA ASP A 104 3.48 -6.82 -11.24
C ASP A 104 4.67 -7.74 -10.85
N ALA A 105 4.94 -8.74 -11.67
CA ALA A 105 6.02 -9.73 -11.45
C ALA A 105 7.38 -9.17 -11.91
N GLY A 106 7.80 -8.07 -11.29
CA GLY A 106 9.06 -7.37 -11.55
C GLY A 106 10.19 -7.71 -10.58
#